data_AF-A0AAJ0ULK5-F1
#
_entry.id   AF-A0AAJ0ULK5-F1
#
_cell.length_a   1.000
_cell.length_b   1.000
_cell.length_c   1.000
_cell.angle_alpha   90.00
_cell.angle_beta   90.00
_cell.angle_gamma   90.00
#
_symmetry.space_group_name_H-M   'P 1'
#
loop_
_entity.id
_entity.type
_entity.pdbx_description
1 polymer ?
#
loop_
_entity_poly.entity_id
_entity_poly.type
_entity_poly.pdbx_seq_one_letter_code
_entity_poly.pdbx_strand_id
1 'polypeptide(L)'
;MGRRLLVMKASGPGGRIGMPGKVVERVIRKRKVGMIITVDAAAKLEGEKTGSVAEGVGVAMGGPGTDRYYIEEVAVRHDLPLDSIIVKMSPEEAIMPMRKAVKDAVPEVVESLKRSLSRTKKGGRVLVFGVGNSSGIGDSKAAADRAKKWIDRNEKALLAEKKRNKKDTDLYE
;
A
#
# COMPACT_ATOMS: atom_id res chain seq x y z
N MET A 1 13.48 13.43 -14.93
CA MET A 1 12.61 12.81 -15.95
C MET A 1 13.43 11.78 -16.73
N GLY A 2 12.84 10.66 -17.16
CA GLY A 2 13.54 9.59 -17.89
C GLY A 2 13.71 8.24 -17.15
N ARG A 3 13.07 8.01 -15.99
CA ARG A 3 13.03 6.70 -15.32
C ARG A 3 11.81 5.92 -15.79
N ARG A 4 11.93 4.59 -15.89
CA ARG A 4 10.80 3.72 -16.26
C ARG A 4 10.27 3.02 -15.01
N LEU A 5 9.00 3.22 -14.71
CA LEU A 5 8.33 2.54 -13.59
C LEU A 5 7.73 1.23 -14.08
N LEU A 6 8.04 0.14 -13.38
CA LEU A 6 7.33 -1.13 -13.47
C LEU A 6 6.40 -1.17 -12.27
N VAL A 7 5.09 -1.02 -12.48
CA VAL A 7 4.12 -1.04 -11.39
C VAL A 7 3.49 -2.43 -11.31
N MET A 8 3.46 -2.99 -10.11
CA MET A 8 2.92 -4.31 -9.83
C MET A 8 2.03 -4.25 -8.59
N LYS A 9 0.97 -5.05 -8.58
CA LYS A 9 0.10 -5.30 -7.42
C LYS A 9 -0.52 -6.69 -7.54
N ALA A 10 -1.14 -7.20 -6.49
CA ALA A 10 -2.01 -8.38 -6.61
C ALA A 10 -3.14 -8.12 -7.63
N SER A 11 -3.48 -9.13 -8.43
CA SER A 11 -4.63 -9.01 -9.34
C SER A 11 -5.93 -8.97 -8.53
N GLY A 12 -6.88 -8.17 -8.98
CA GLY A 12 -8.16 -8.00 -8.29
C GLY A 12 -9.38 -8.02 -9.21
N PRO A 13 -10.59 -8.08 -8.63
CA PRO A 13 -10.85 -8.06 -7.19
C PRO A 13 -10.56 -9.42 -6.53
N GLY A 14 -9.77 -9.44 -5.46
CA GLY A 14 -9.39 -10.70 -4.80
C GLY A 14 -8.64 -10.52 -3.48
N GLY A 15 -8.89 -11.42 -2.54
CA GLY A 15 -8.31 -11.40 -1.19
C GLY A 15 -6.95 -12.07 -1.03
N ARG A 16 -6.38 -12.63 -2.10
CA ARG A 16 -5.08 -13.31 -2.08
C ARG A 16 -4.01 -12.43 -2.73
N ILE A 17 -2.84 -12.37 -2.09
CA ILE A 17 -1.65 -11.70 -2.64
C ILE A 17 -0.86 -12.61 -3.60
N GLY A 18 -0.94 -13.93 -3.43
CA GLY A 18 -0.18 -14.92 -4.21
C GLY A 18 1.18 -15.21 -3.59
N MET A 19 2.23 -15.32 -4.42
CA MET A 19 3.61 -15.59 -4.00
C MET A 19 4.51 -14.39 -4.38
N PRO A 20 4.43 -13.26 -3.66
CA PRO A 20 5.07 -12.02 -4.07
C PRO A 20 6.60 -12.15 -4.21
N GLY A 21 7.28 -12.88 -3.33
CA GLY A 21 8.73 -13.11 -3.43
C GLY A 21 9.17 -13.72 -4.77
N LYS A 22 8.49 -14.79 -5.21
CA LYS A 22 8.78 -15.45 -6.51
C LYS A 22 8.49 -14.53 -7.71
N VAL A 23 7.47 -13.69 -7.60
CA VAL A 23 7.12 -12.75 -8.67
C VAL A 23 8.16 -11.64 -8.76
N VAL A 24 8.59 -11.07 -7.63
CA VAL A 24 9.64 -10.05 -7.56
C VAL A 24 10.94 -10.59 -8.16
N GLU A 25 11.38 -11.78 -7.75
CA GLU A 25 12.57 -12.45 -8.31
C GLU A 25 12.48 -12.61 -9.83
N ARG A 26 11.33 -13.07 -10.33
CA ARG A 26 11.10 -13.23 -11.77
C ARG A 26 11.19 -11.89 -12.52
N VAL A 27 10.67 -10.80 -11.95
CA VAL A 27 10.73 -9.47 -12.55
C VAL A 27 12.18 -8.97 -12.60
N ILE A 28 12.92 -9.10 -11.49
CA ILE A 28 14.33 -8.69 -11.40
C ILE A 28 15.21 -9.47 -12.38
N ARG A 29 14.97 -10.77 -12.55
CA ARG A 29 15.71 -11.58 -13.53
C ARG A 29 15.40 -11.21 -14.99
N LYS A 30 14.14 -10.86 -15.30
CA LYS A 30 13.70 -10.56 -16.68
C LYS A 30 13.92 -9.10 -17.07
N ARG A 31 14.06 -8.19 -16.11
CA ARG A 31 14.14 -6.75 -16.32
C ARG A 31 15.29 -6.22 -15.49
N LYS A 32 16.16 -5.40 -16.10
CA LYS A 32 17.23 -4.69 -15.37
C LYS A 32 16.63 -3.61 -14.46
N VAL A 33 16.13 -4.04 -13.31
CA VAL A 33 15.64 -3.22 -12.19
C VAL A 33 16.85 -2.65 -11.46
N GLY A 34 16.80 -1.38 -11.08
CA GLY A 34 17.84 -0.71 -10.31
C GLY A 34 17.41 -0.28 -8.92
N MET A 35 16.15 -0.52 -8.55
CA MET A 35 15.56 -0.24 -7.24
C MET A 35 14.18 -0.88 -7.13
N ILE A 36 13.81 -1.28 -5.91
CA ILE A 36 12.47 -1.69 -5.55
C ILE A 36 11.89 -0.67 -4.55
N ILE A 37 10.63 -0.29 -4.76
CA ILE A 37 9.86 0.51 -3.81
C ILE A 37 8.58 -0.27 -3.50
N THR A 38 8.39 -0.66 -2.25
CA THR A 38 7.13 -1.26 -1.80
C THR A 38 6.18 -0.19 -1.27
N VAL A 39 4.90 -0.29 -1.61
CA VAL A 39 3.84 0.54 -1.05
C VAL A 39 2.87 -0.39 -0.33
N ASP A 40 2.75 -0.26 0.99
CA ASP A 40 1.84 -1.08 1.81
C ASP A 40 1.02 -0.20 2.74
N ALA A 41 -0.03 -0.78 3.32
CA ALA A 41 -0.68 -0.22 4.48
C ALA A 41 -0.37 -1.08 5.70
N ALA A 42 0.10 -0.46 6.79
CA ALA A 42 0.52 -1.19 7.98
C ALA A 42 -0.04 -0.57 9.26
N ALA A 43 0.03 -1.36 10.34
CA ALA A 43 -0.42 -0.95 11.65
C ALA A 43 0.25 0.36 12.09
N LYS A 44 -0.58 1.31 12.52
CA LYS A 44 -0.15 2.56 13.12
C LYS A 44 0.29 2.33 14.57
N LEU A 45 1.25 3.14 15.02
CA LEU A 45 1.65 3.23 16.42
C LEU A 45 0.68 4.11 17.21
N GLU A 46 0.77 4.02 18.53
CA GLU A 46 0.03 4.91 19.43
C GLU A 46 0.42 6.37 19.16
N GLY A 47 -0.57 7.23 18.94
CA GLY A 47 -0.39 8.63 18.55
C GLY A 47 -0.32 8.89 17.03
N GLU A 48 -0.10 7.87 16.20
CA GLU A 48 -0.18 8.04 14.74
C GLU A 48 -1.63 8.15 14.27
N LYS A 49 -1.85 9.00 13.25
CA LYS A 49 -3.17 9.19 12.63
C LYS A 49 -3.34 8.20 11.49
N THR A 50 -4.54 7.65 11.34
CA THR A 50 -4.89 6.87 10.15
C THR A 50 -4.71 7.73 8.90
N GLY A 51 -4.08 7.18 7.87
CA GLY A 51 -3.75 7.88 6.62
C GLY A 51 -2.42 8.64 6.66
N SER A 52 -1.70 8.68 7.79
CA SER A 52 -0.34 9.23 7.78
C SER A 52 0.59 8.35 6.96
N VAL A 53 1.56 8.97 6.28
CA VAL A 53 2.54 8.27 5.46
C VAL A 53 3.86 8.22 6.19
N ALA A 54 4.48 7.04 6.23
CA ALA A 54 5.82 6.83 6.74
C ALA A 54 6.72 6.26 5.64
N GLU A 55 8.00 6.64 5.66
CA GLU A 55 9.02 6.13 4.75
C GLU A 55 10.00 5.25 5.52
N GLY A 56 10.53 4.22 4.88
CA GLY A 56 11.48 3.29 5.48
C GLY A 56 12.35 2.59 4.44
N VAL A 57 13.28 1.78 4.93
CA VAL A 57 14.16 0.90 4.14
C VAL A 57 13.74 -0.54 4.42
N GLY A 58 13.79 -1.40 3.40
CA GLY A 58 13.35 -2.80 3.47
C GLY A 58 11.91 -2.98 2.99
N VAL A 59 11.34 -4.17 3.25
CA VAL A 59 9.94 -4.46 2.92
C VAL A 59 9.08 -4.26 4.17
N ALA A 60 8.17 -3.29 4.09
CA ALA A 60 7.08 -3.18 5.06
C ALA A 60 5.95 -4.13 4.65
N MET A 61 5.89 -5.30 5.27
CA MET A 61 4.85 -6.31 5.05
C MET A 61 4.55 -7.05 6.37
N GLY A 62 3.26 -7.23 6.66
CA GLY A 62 2.80 -8.02 7.82
C GLY A 62 2.83 -9.53 7.60
N GLY A 63 2.51 -10.30 8.65
CA GLY A 63 2.41 -11.76 8.61
C GLY A 63 3.67 -12.49 9.10
N PRO A 64 3.83 -13.79 8.81
CA PRO A 64 4.90 -14.64 9.37
C PRO A 64 6.32 -14.28 8.90
N GLY A 65 6.48 -13.24 8.07
CA GLY A 65 7.78 -12.73 7.63
C GLY A 65 8.43 -13.47 6.47
N THR A 66 7.86 -14.59 6.02
CA THR A 66 8.42 -15.41 4.92
C THR A 66 8.52 -14.63 3.60
N ASP A 67 7.45 -13.94 3.18
CA ASP A 67 7.46 -13.15 1.95
C ASP A 67 8.39 -11.93 2.04
N ARG A 68 8.43 -11.27 3.20
CA ARG A 68 9.37 -10.17 3.50
C ARG A 68 10.80 -10.64 3.30
N TYR A 69 11.16 -11.75 3.95
CA TYR A 69 12.49 -12.35 3.84
C TYR A 69 12.86 -12.68 2.39
N TYR A 70 11.96 -13.33 1.64
CA TYR A 70 12.25 -13.67 0.24
C TYR A 70 12.51 -12.43 -0.63
N ILE A 71 11.74 -11.36 -0.45
CA ILE A 71 11.95 -10.13 -1.24
C ILE A 71 13.26 -9.46 -0.86
N GLU A 72 13.56 -9.36 0.44
CA GLU A 72 14.79 -8.75 0.96
C GLU A 72 16.03 -9.53 0.54
N GLU A 73 15.99 -10.87 0.63
CA GLU A 73 17.08 -11.75 0.23
C GLU A 73 17.39 -11.61 -1.28
N VAL A 74 16.35 -11.58 -2.12
CA VAL A 74 16.50 -11.35 -3.56
C VAL A 74 17.07 -9.96 -3.83
N ALA A 75 16.60 -8.93 -3.12
CA ALA A 75 17.11 -7.57 -3.29
C ALA A 75 18.60 -7.48 -2.93
N VAL A 76 19.02 -8.10 -1.82
CA VAL A 76 20.42 -8.15 -1.38
C VAL A 76 21.28 -8.91 -2.39
N ARG A 77 20.86 -10.09 -2.87
CA ARG A 77 21.60 -10.87 -3.88
C ARG A 77 21.87 -10.10 -5.17
N HIS A 78 21.01 -9.15 -5.50
CA HIS A 78 21.11 -8.34 -6.72
C HIS A 78 21.62 -6.91 -6.49
N ASP A 79 22.07 -6.58 -5.26
CA ASP A 79 22.53 -5.25 -4.87
C ASP A 79 21.51 -4.14 -5.22
N LEU A 80 20.24 -4.40 -4.90
CA LEU A 80 19.13 -3.50 -5.19
C LEU A 80 18.71 -2.72 -3.94
N PRO A 81 18.73 -1.37 -4.00
CA PRO A 81 18.10 -0.55 -2.98
C PRO A 81 16.60 -0.89 -2.87
N LEU A 82 16.12 -0.94 -1.63
CA LEU A 82 14.77 -1.34 -1.28
C LEU A 82 14.18 -0.34 -0.29
N ASP A 83 13.19 0.42 -0.76
CA ASP A 83 12.47 1.39 0.06
C ASP A 83 11.03 0.92 0.31
N SER A 84 10.48 1.34 1.45
CA SER A 84 9.07 1.14 1.80
C SER A 84 8.36 2.47 2.01
N ILE A 85 7.15 2.58 1.48
CA ILE A 85 6.20 3.66 1.75
C ILE A 85 4.98 3.02 2.40
N ILE A 86 4.64 3.50 3.59
CA ILE A 86 3.65 2.87 4.45
C ILE A 86 2.53 3.86 4.71
N VAL A 87 1.29 3.48 4.41
CA VAL A 87 0.10 4.21 4.85
C VAL A 87 -0.37 3.61 6.17
N LYS A 88 -0.36 4.42 7.24
CA LYS A 88 -0.71 3.97 8.58
C LYS A 88 -2.22 3.79 8.74
N MET A 89 -2.63 2.66 9.30
CA MET A 89 -4.02 2.36 9.67
C MET A 89 -4.06 1.50 10.93
N SER A 90 -5.20 1.43 11.62
CA SER A 90 -5.34 0.53 12.75
C SER A 90 -5.53 -0.93 12.30
N PRO A 91 -5.26 -1.92 13.16
CA PRO A 91 -5.54 -3.32 12.86
C PRO A 91 -7.01 -3.59 12.51
N GLU A 92 -7.94 -2.89 13.16
CA GLU A 92 -9.39 -3.00 12.88
C GLU A 92 -9.71 -2.46 11.47
N GLU A 93 -9.07 -1.35 11.08
CA GLU A 93 -9.22 -0.77 9.75
C GLU A 93 -8.68 -1.69 8.64
N ALA A 94 -7.78 -2.62 8.96
CA ALA A 94 -7.22 -3.59 8.01
C ALA A 94 -8.20 -4.71 7.61
N ILE A 95 -9.20 -5.00 8.45
CA ILE A 95 -10.21 -6.05 8.20
C ILE A 95 -11.61 -5.48 7.86
N MET A 96 -11.75 -4.15 7.92
CA MET A 96 -12.99 -3.43 7.61
C MET A 96 -12.91 -2.77 6.22
N PRO A 97 -14.03 -2.25 5.69
CA PRO A 97 -13.98 -1.31 4.58
C PRO A 97 -12.95 -0.20 4.76
N MET A 98 -12.15 0.04 3.72
CA MET A 98 -11.11 1.06 3.72
C MET A 98 -11.67 2.43 4.13
N ARG A 99 -11.01 3.06 5.10
CA ARG A 99 -11.34 4.40 5.58
C ARG A 99 -10.95 5.45 4.55
N LYS A 100 -11.72 6.55 4.47
CA LYS A 100 -11.42 7.67 3.56
C LYS A 100 -10.02 8.25 3.79
N ALA A 101 -9.55 8.29 5.03
CA ALA A 101 -8.22 8.80 5.38
C ALA A 101 -7.08 8.03 4.69
N VAL A 102 -7.20 6.70 4.55
CA VAL A 102 -6.21 5.87 3.84
C VAL A 102 -6.22 6.20 2.34
N LYS A 103 -7.40 6.33 1.74
CA LYS A 103 -7.58 6.71 0.33
C LYS A 103 -7.06 8.13 0.05
N ASP A 104 -7.25 9.05 0.99
CA ASP A 104 -6.81 10.44 0.86
C ASP A 104 -5.30 10.62 1.03
N ALA A 105 -4.57 9.59 1.49
CA ALA A 105 -3.11 9.61 1.59
C ALA A 105 -2.40 9.52 0.23
N VAL A 106 -3.11 9.18 -0.85
CA VAL A 106 -2.54 8.96 -2.19
C VAL A 106 -1.63 10.11 -2.68
N PRO A 107 -1.99 11.40 -2.55
CA PRO A 107 -1.10 12.49 -2.94
C PRO A 107 0.24 12.47 -2.19
N GLU A 108 0.23 12.25 -0.88
CA GLU A 108 1.46 12.17 -0.08
C GLU A 108 2.30 10.92 -0.43
N VAL A 109 1.65 9.78 -0.70
CA VAL A 109 2.32 8.57 -1.21
C VAL A 109 3.01 8.87 -2.55
N VAL A 110 2.38 9.64 -3.43
CA VAL A 110 2.97 10.05 -4.72
C VAL A 110 4.17 10.98 -4.50
N GLU A 111 4.11 11.91 -3.56
CA GLU A 111 5.26 12.75 -3.21
C GLU A 111 6.41 11.93 -2.61
N SER A 112 6.10 10.99 -1.72
CA SER A 112 7.06 10.03 -1.17
C SER A 112 7.73 9.18 -2.26
N LEU A 113 6.94 8.67 -3.22
CA LEU A 113 7.47 7.98 -4.40
C LEU A 113 8.44 8.88 -5.19
N LYS A 114 8.10 10.16 -5.41
CA LYS A 114 9.00 11.10 -6.10
C LYS A 114 10.30 11.32 -5.32
N ARG A 115 10.24 11.44 -3.99
CA ARG A 115 11.42 11.55 -3.12
C ARG A 115 12.32 10.32 -3.22
N SER A 116 11.75 9.12 -3.11
CA SER A 116 12.48 7.86 -3.28
C SER A 116 13.11 7.74 -4.68
N LEU A 117 12.34 8.04 -5.73
CA LEU A 117 12.82 8.02 -7.12
C LEU A 117 13.96 9.01 -7.40
N SER A 118 14.06 10.11 -6.64
CA SER A 118 15.13 11.09 -6.79
C SER A 118 16.53 10.49 -6.53
N ARG A 119 16.61 9.48 -5.66
CA ARG A 119 17.85 8.78 -5.26
C ARG A 119 18.37 7.79 -6.32
N THR A 120 17.57 7.45 -7.32
CA THR A 120 17.98 6.48 -8.36
C THR A 120 18.70 7.17 -9.53
N LYS A 121 19.55 6.46 -10.27
CA LYS A 121 20.17 7.00 -11.48
C LYS A 121 19.12 7.34 -12.56
N LYS A 122 19.32 8.42 -13.30
CA LYS A 122 18.49 8.74 -14.49
C LYS A 122 18.55 7.56 -15.49
N GLY A 123 17.44 7.22 -16.13
CA GLY A 123 17.36 6.08 -17.07
C GLY A 123 17.13 4.71 -16.43
N GLY A 124 17.21 4.59 -15.10
CA GLY A 124 16.95 3.34 -14.38
C GLY A 124 15.49 2.85 -14.48
N ARG A 125 15.31 1.53 -14.34
CA ARG A 125 13.99 0.94 -14.11
C ARG A 125 13.76 0.77 -12.61
N VAL A 126 12.60 1.19 -12.13
CA VAL A 126 12.22 1.05 -10.73
C VAL A 126 10.98 0.18 -10.65
N LEU A 127 11.03 -0.86 -9.83
CA LEU A 127 9.88 -1.69 -9.52
C LEU A 127 9.11 -1.05 -8.37
N VAL A 128 7.89 -0.58 -8.64
CA VAL A 128 6.95 -0.12 -7.61
C VAL A 128 5.97 -1.27 -7.37
N PHE A 129 6.01 -1.83 -6.16
CA PHE A 129 5.20 -2.98 -5.79
C PHE A 129 4.18 -2.59 -4.71
N GLY A 130 2.90 -2.59 -5.07
CA GLY A 130 1.80 -2.49 -4.11
C GLY A 130 1.64 -3.81 -3.38
N VAL A 131 2.00 -3.81 -2.10
CA VAL A 131 1.85 -4.92 -1.17
C VAL A 131 0.41 -4.93 -0.64
N GLY A 132 -0.07 -6.12 -0.25
CA GLY A 132 -1.45 -6.34 0.16
C GLY A 132 -2.32 -6.96 -0.94
N ASN A 133 -3.54 -7.33 -0.56
CA ASN A 133 -4.52 -7.88 -1.48
C ASN A 133 -5.31 -6.75 -2.18
N SER A 134 -5.97 -7.07 -3.29
CA SER A 134 -6.83 -6.12 -4.02
C SER A 134 -8.31 -6.42 -3.79
N SER A 135 -8.70 -6.70 -2.54
CA SER A 135 -10.10 -7.01 -2.20
C SER A 135 -11.01 -5.85 -2.59
N GLY A 136 -12.03 -6.13 -3.40
CA GLY A 136 -12.98 -5.12 -3.86
C GLY A 136 -12.45 -4.12 -4.90
N ILE A 137 -11.19 -4.25 -5.37
CA ILE A 137 -10.59 -3.33 -6.36
C ILE A 137 -10.07 -4.12 -7.56
N GLY A 138 -10.61 -3.86 -8.76
CA GLY A 138 -10.17 -4.47 -10.01
C GLY A 138 -8.91 -3.84 -10.62
N ASP A 139 -8.43 -4.44 -11.71
CA ASP A 139 -7.15 -4.08 -12.37
C ASP A 139 -7.22 -2.92 -13.37
N SER A 140 -8.27 -2.09 -13.31
CA SER A 140 -8.48 -0.98 -14.25
C SER A 140 -8.65 0.36 -13.55
N LYS A 141 -8.35 1.44 -14.27
CA LYS A 141 -8.62 2.81 -13.81
C LYS A 141 -10.09 2.98 -13.39
N ALA A 142 -11.01 2.46 -14.19
CA ALA A 142 -12.44 2.51 -13.88
C ALA A 142 -12.78 1.78 -12.57
N ALA A 143 -12.13 0.66 -12.27
CA ALA A 143 -12.31 -0.04 -11.00
C ALA A 143 -11.77 0.76 -9.82
N ALA A 144 -10.58 1.37 -9.95
CA ALA A 144 -10.02 2.26 -8.94
C ALA A 144 -10.91 3.48 -8.68
N ASP A 145 -11.46 4.09 -9.73
CA ASP A 145 -12.35 5.25 -9.60
C ASP A 145 -13.69 4.89 -8.96
N ARG A 146 -14.23 3.69 -9.25
CA ARG A 146 -15.40 3.15 -8.54
C ARG A 146 -15.11 2.93 -7.06
N ALA A 147 -13.96 2.35 -6.74
CA ALA A 147 -13.54 2.12 -5.36
C ALA A 147 -13.42 3.45 -4.58
N LYS A 148 -12.80 4.48 -5.16
CA LYS A 148 -12.70 5.81 -4.54
C LYS A 148 -14.08 6.39 -4.19
N LYS A 149 -15.01 6.38 -5.15
CA LYS A 149 -16.38 6.86 -4.94
C LYS A 149 -17.13 6.03 -3.89
N TRP A 150 -16.90 4.72 -3.87
CA TRP A 150 -17.51 3.82 -2.89
C TRP A 150 -16.99 4.12 -1.48
N ILE A 151 -15.67 4.27 -1.31
CA ILE A 151 -15.04 4.65 -0.03
C ILE A 151 -15.63 5.95 0.51
N ASP A 152 -15.80 6.97 -0.34
CA ASP A 152 -16.39 8.24 0.08
C ASP A 152 -17.84 8.13 0.55
N ARG A 153 -18.64 7.27 -0.09
CA ARG A 153 -20.02 7.00 0.32
C ARG A 153 -20.07 6.20 1.62
N ASN A 154 -19.23 5.17 1.72
CA ASN A 154 -19.15 4.30 2.90
C ASN A 154 -18.70 5.07 4.14
N GLU A 155 -17.72 5.97 4.01
CA GLU A 155 -17.27 6.84 5.10
C GLU A 155 -18.43 7.70 5.65
N LYS A 156 -19.26 8.28 4.77
CA LYS A 156 -20.43 9.07 5.20
C LYS A 156 -21.46 8.22 5.94
N ALA A 157 -21.73 7.00 5.46
CA ALA A 157 -22.64 6.07 6.10
C ALA A 157 -22.14 5.66 7.50
N LEU A 158 -20.86 5.29 7.62
CA LEU A 158 -20.22 4.94 8.89
C LEU A 158 -20.28 6.09 9.91
N LEU A 159 -20.04 7.33 9.47
CA LEU A 159 -20.13 8.50 10.35
C LEU A 159 -21.57 8.80 10.80
N ALA A 160 -22.56 8.58 9.93
CA ALA A 160 -23.97 8.74 10.28
C ALA A 160 -24.42 7.68 11.29
N GLU A 161 -24.01 6.43 11.10
CA GLU A 161 -24.28 5.32 12.02
C GLU A 161 -23.64 5.56 13.39
N LYS A 162 -22.37 5.97 13.45
CA LYS A 162 -21.71 6.33 14.71
C LYS A 162 -22.43 7.45 15.46
N LYS A 163 -22.93 8.48 14.75
CA LYS A 163 -23.70 9.57 15.35
C LYS A 163 -25.04 9.09 15.91
N ARG A 164 -25.72 8.18 15.22
CA ARG A 164 -26.97 7.58 15.69
C ARG A 164 -26.74 6.76 16.95
N ASN A 165 -25.77 5.84 16.91
CA ASN A 165 -25.46 4.97 18.04
C ASN A 165 -25.03 5.78 19.27
N LYS A 166 -24.25 6.85 19.10
CA LYS A 166 -23.88 7.73 20.21
C LYS A 166 -25.09 8.43 20.84
N LYS A 167 -26.03 8.95 20.02
CA LYS A 167 -27.28 9.52 20.54
C LYS A 167 -28.09 8.51 21.33
N ASP A 168 -28.14 7.27 20.85
CA ASP A 168 -28.86 6.20 21.53
C ASP A 168 -28.17 5.85 22.87
N THR A 169 -26.83 5.87 22.95
CA THR A 169 -26.10 5.65 24.22
C THR A 169 -26.27 6.80 25.20
N ASP A 170 -26.15 8.05 24.73
CA ASP A 170 -26.34 9.27 25.53
C ASP A 170 -27.80 9.43 26.03
N LEU A 171 -28.76 8.66 25.50
CA LEU A 171 -30.17 8.62 25.93
C LEU A 171 -30.42 7.66 27.11
N TYR A 172 -29.48 6.76 27.41
CA TYR A 172 -29.57 5.80 28.52
C TYR A 172 -28.57 6.11 29.66
N GLU A 173 -27.83 7.21 29.57
CA GLU A 173 -27.02 7.81 30.65
C GLU A 173 -27.74 9.04 31.23
#